data_AF-A0A8B7BD94-F1
#
_entry.id   AF-A0A8B7BD94-F1
#
_cell.length_a   1.000
_cell.length_b   1.000
_cell.length_c   1.000
_cell.angle_alpha   90.00
_cell.angle_beta   90.00
_cell.angle_gamma   90.00
#
_symmetry.space_group_name_H-M   'P 1'
#
loop_
_entity.id
_entity.type
_entity.pdbx_description
1 polymer ?
#
loop_
_entity_poly.entity_id
_entity_poly.type
_entity_poly.pdbx_seq_one_letter_code
_entity_poly.pdbx_strand_id
1 'polypeptide(L)'
;MERDEEQLSARPALETEGLRFLHVTVGSLLATYGWYIVFSGILLFVVIQKLSARLRALRQRQLDRDPAVMEPDVVVKRQEALAAARLKMQEELNAQAEKHKQKLRQLEEEKRRQKIEMWDSMQEGKSYKGNTRKPQEEDSSRPSTSSVPLKRKPDRKLLRGGGYNPLSGEGGGSCSWRPGRRGPSSGG
;
A
#
# COMPACT_ATOMS: atom_id res chain seq x y z
N MET A 1 20.64 70.01 9.17
CA MET A 1 19.30 69.47 8.84
C MET A 1 18.84 69.87 7.43
N GLU A 2 19.74 70.28 6.52
CA GLU A 2 19.34 70.68 5.15
C GLU A 2 19.59 69.58 4.10
N ARG A 3 20.39 68.56 4.42
CA ARG A 3 20.72 67.46 3.50
C ARG A 3 19.61 66.43 3.32
N ASP A 4 18.68 66.35 4.27
CA ASP A 4 17.60 65.36 4.26
C ASP A 4 16.37 65.84 3.46
N GLU A 5 16.14 67.15 3.42
CA GLU A 5 15.04 67.78 2.66
C GLU A 5 15.29 67.76 1.14
N GLU A 6 16.54 67.97 0.70
CA GLU A 6 16.89 67.85 -0.72
C GLU A 6 16.80 66.40 -1.23
N GLN A 7 17.10 65.40 -0.38
CA GLN A 7 16.94 64.00 -0.74
C GLN A 7 15.48 63.58 -0.90
N LEU A 8 14.56 64.16 -0.12
CA LEU A 8 13.13 63.85 -0.21
C LEU A 8 12.48 64.49 -1.44
N SER A 9 12.97 65.64 -1.91
CA SER A 9 12.52 66.29 -3.15
C SER A 9 13.07 65.63 -4.43
N ALA A 10 14.29 65.08 -4.38
CA ALA A 10 14.90 64.39 -5.52
C ALA A 10 14.33 62.97 -5.79
N ARG A 11 13.81 62.29 -4.75
CA ARG A 11 13.18 60.97 -4.85
C ARG A 11 11.94 60.91 -5.77
N PRO A 12 10.94 61.80 -5.66
CA PRO A 12 9.79 61.78 -6.57
C PRO A 12 10.18 62.13 -8.01
N ALA A 13 11.23 62.94 -8.23
CA ALA A 13 11.77 63.20 -9.55
C ALA A 13 12.37 61.94 -10.19
N LEU A 14 13.17 61.18 -9.42
CA LEU A 14 13.76 59.92 -9.90
C LEU A 14 12.72 58.81 -10.16
N GLU A 15 11.68 58.70 -9.33
CA GLU A 15 10.60 57.74 -9.56
C GLU A 15 9.76 58.12 -10.78
N THR A 16 9.45 59.40 -10.96
CA THR A 16 8.68 59.87 -12.12
C THR A 16 9.49 59.76 -13.42
N GLU A 17 10.79 60.03 -13.39
CA GLU A 17 11.70 59.78 -14.50
C GLU A 17 11.82 58.28 -14.78
N GLY A 18 12.01 57.44 -13.75
CA GLY A 18 12.07 56.00 -13.88
C GLY A 18 10.80 55.39 -14.47
N LEU A 19 9.61 55.84 -14.02
CA LEU A 19 8.33 55.44 -14.58
C LEU A 19 8.15 55.92 -16.03
N ARG A 20 8.64 57.11 -16.37
CA ARG A 20 8.64 57.61 -17.75
C ARG A 20 9.57 56.79 -18.63
N PHE A 21 10.78 56.45 -18.17
CA PHE A 21 11.69 55.56 -18.88
C PHE A 21 11.11 54.16 -19.06
N LEU A 22 10.48 53.59 -18.03
CA LEU A 22 9.76 52.32 -18.11
C LEU A 22 8.59 52.40 -19.08
N HIS A 23 7.80 53.47 -19.07
CA HIS A 23 6.70 53.65 -20.00
C HIS A 23 7.17 53.79 -21.45
N VAL A 24 8.29 54.49 -21.68
CA VAL A 24 8.88 54.63 -23.03
C VAL A 24 9.50 53.32 -23.50
N THR A 25 10.19 52.59 -22.63
CA THR A 25 10.81 51.29 -22.98
C THR A 25 9.77 50.20 -23.15
N VAL A 26 8.83 50.05 -22.22
CA VAL A 26 7.69 49.14 -22.34
C VAL A 26 6.83 49.53 -23.52
N GLY A 27 6.55 50.83 -23.74
CA GLY A 27 5.81 51.31 -24.89
C GLY A 27 6.50 51.01 -26.22
N SER A 28 7.82 51.15 -26.29
CA SER A 28 8.63 50.79 -27.46
C SER A 28 8.61 49.28 -27.71
N LEU A 29 8.78 48.47 -26.65
CA LEU A 29 8.71 47.00 -26.72
C LEU A 29 7.29 46.52 -27.05
N LEU A 30 6.25 47.19 -26.57
CA LEU A 30 4.86 46.88 -26.89
C LEU A 30 4.53 47.32 -28.33
N ALA A 31 5.15 48.37 -28.84
CA ALA A 31 5.01 48.78 -30.23
C ALA A 31 5.72 47.81 -31.19
N THR A 32 6.90 47.29 -30.81
CA THR A 32 7.63 46.29 -31.63
C THR A 32 7.08 44.87 -31.49
N TYR A 33 6.62 44.47 -30.30
CA TYR A 33 6.20 43.10 -30.00
C TYR A 33 4.72 42.94 -29.64
N GLY A 34 3.93 44.01 -29.69
CA GLY A 34 2.49 43.98 -29.36
C GLY A 34 1.70 43.02 -30.25
N TRP A 35 2.17 42.82 -31.49
CA TRP A 35 1.59 41.82 -32.39
C TRP A 35 1.70 40.40 -31.82
N TYR A 36 2.80 40.04 -31.16
CA TYR A 36 2.92 38.73 -30.52
C TYR A 36 1.98 38.58 -29.32
N ILE A 37 1.68 39.66 -28.60
CA ILE A 37 0.72 39.64 -27.49
C ILE A 37 -0.69 39.40 -28.02
N VAL A 38 -1.06 40.06 -29.12
CA VAL A 38 -2.34 39.84 -29.82
C VAL A 38 -2.42 38.41 -30.37
N PHE A 39 -1.38 37.92 -31.05
CA PHE A 39 -1.34 36.56 -31.58
C PHE A 39 -1.35 35.50 -30.46
N SER A 40 -0.61 35.73 -29.38
CA SER A 40 -0.63 34.88 -28.18
C SER A 40 -2.01 34.86 -27.55
N GLY A 41 -2.68 36.01 -27.45
CA GLY A 41 -4.05 36.11 -26.96
C GLY A 41 -5.05 35.35 -27.83
N ILE A 42 -4.96 35.49 -29.16
CA ILE A 42 -5.81 34.76 -30.12
C ILE A 42 -5.55 33.25 -30.04
N LEU A 43 -4.28 32.84 -30.00
CA LEU A 43 -3.90 31.43 -29.88
C LEU A 43 -4.42 30.83 -28.57
N LEU A 44 -4.22 31.53 -27.45
CA LEU A 44 -4.72 31.13 -26.15
C LEU A 44 -6.25 31.03 -26.16
N PHE A 45 -6.93 32.00 -26.79
CA PHE A 45 -8.38 31.99 -26.93
C PHE A 45 -8.87 30.77 -27.72
N VAL A 46 -8.24 30.43 -28.85
CA VAL A 46 -8.58 29.24 -29.64
C VAL A 46 -8.32 27.95 -28.87
N VAL A 47 -7.20 27.88 -28.13
CA VAL A 47 -6.87 26.75 -27.26
C VAL A 47 -7.93 26.59 -26.18
N ILE A 48 -8.28 27.65 -25.46
CA ILE A 48 -9.33 27.63 -24.44
C ILE A 48 -10.69 27.30 -25.06
N GLN A 49 -10.99 27.78 -26.26
CA GLN A 49 -12.25 27.48 -26.96
C GLN A 49 -12.33 25.99 -27.33
N LYS A 50 -11.24 25.40 -27.85
CA LYS A 50 -11.19 23.96 -28.16
C LYS A 50 -11.19 23.11 -26.91
N LEU A 51 -10.47 23.51 -25.86
CA LEU A 51 -10.47 22.81 -24.57
C LEU A 51 -11.85 22.89 -23.94
N SER A 52 -12.46 24.07 -23.85
CA SER A 52 -13.81 24.23 -23.27
C SER A 52 -14.87 23.49 -24.07
N ALA A 53 -14.78 23.42 -25.40
CA ALA A 53 -15.67 22.58 -26.21
C ALA A 53 -15.49 21.08 -25.90
N ARG A 54 -14.25 20.61 -25.79
CA ARG A 54 -13.94 19.22 -25.41
C ARG A 54 -14.34 18.91 -23.96
N LEU A 55 -14.11 19.83 -23.04
CA LEU A 55 -14.49 19.74 -21.63
C LEU A 55 -16.02 19.79 -21.46
N ARG A 56 -16.73 20.61 -22.24
CA ARG A 56 -18.21 20.61 -22.27
C ARG A 56 -18.75 19.29 -22.80
N ALA A 57 -18.18 18.74 -23.87
CA ALA A 57 -18.56 17.43 -24.39
C ALA A 57 -18.28 16.30 -23.37
N LEU A 58 -17.15 16.37 -22.66
CA LEU A 58 -16.82 15.43 -21.60
C LEU A 58 -17.76 15.58 -20.40
N ARG A 59 -18.09 16.82 -20.01
CA ARG A 59 -19.00 17.12 -18.91
C ARG A 59 -20.44 16.72 -19.22
N GLN A 60 -20.89 16.89 -20.46
CA GLN A 60 -22.18 16.36 -20.94
C GLN A 60 -22.20 14.84 -20.87
N ARG A 61 -21.14 14.16 -21.34
CA ARG A 61 -21.03 12.70 -21.19
C ARG A 61 -21.02 12.22 -19.74
N GLN A 62 -20.50 13.01 -18.80
CA GLN A 62 -20.57 12.70 -17.37
C GLN A 62 -21.99 12.91 -16.83
N LEU A 63 -22.64 14.02 -17.19
CA LEU A 63 -24.02 14.30 -16.81
C LEU A 63 -25.04 13.35 -17.44
N ASP A 64 -24.77 12.79 -18.62
CA ASP A 64 -25.56 11.73 -19.27
C ASP A 64 -25.19 10.33 -18.73
N ARG A 65 -24.00 10.20 -18.12
CA ARG A 65 -23.58 8.97 -17.43
C ARG A 65 -24.16 8.86 -16.03
N ASP A 66 -24.40 9.97 -15.33
CA ASP A 66 -25.08 9.99 -14.04
C ASP A 66 -26.50 9.35 -14.08
N PRO A 67 -27.38 9.61 -15.07
CA PRO A 67 -28.64 8.89 -15.21
C PRO A 67 -28.46 7.47 -15.75
N ALA A 68 -27.39 7.19 -16.52
CA ALA A 68 -27.10 5.83 -17.01
C ALA A 68 -26.50 4.91 -15.93
N VAL A 69 -25.88 5.46 -14.88
CA VAL A 69 -25.44 4.70 -13.69
C VAL A 69 -26.65 4.32 -12.81
N MET A 70 -27.79 4.99 -12.98
CA MET A 70 -29.08 4.61 -12.40
C MET A 70 -29.87 3.61 -13.28
N GLU A 71 -29.34 3.12 -14.41
CA GLU A 71 -29.98 2.00 -15.08
C GLU A 71 -29.76 0.69 -14.31
N PRO A 72 -30.83 -0.08 -14.02
CA PRO A 72 -30.76 -1.31 -13.23
C PRO A 72 -29.78 -2.34 -13.81
N ASP A 73 -29.55 -2.31 -15.13
CA ASP A 73 -28.64 -3.21 -15.85
C ASP A 73 -27.17 -3.05 -15.46
N VAL A 74 -26.71 -1.83 -15.16
CA VAL A 74 -25.32 -1.59 -14.75
C VAL A 74 -25.09 -2.06 -13.31
N VAL A 75 -26.11 -1.94 -12.46
CA VAL A 75 -26.09 -2.44 -11.09
C VAL A 75 -26.05 -3.98 -11.07
N VAL A 76 -26.86 -4.63 -11.90
CA VAL A 76 -26.88 -6.11 -12.01
C VAL A 76 -25.53 -6.63 -12.49
N LYS A 77 -24.97 -6.07 -13.57
CA LYS A 77 -23.62 -6.48 -14.05
C LYS A 77 -22.53 -6.29 -13.01
N ARG A 78 -22.61 -5.23 -12.21
CA ARG A 78 -21.68 -5.00 -11.10
C ARG A 78 -21.86 -6.02 -9.98
N GLN A 79 -23.10 -6.38 -9.66
CA GLN A 79 -23.40 -7.41 -8.66
C GLN A 79 -22.97 -8.80 -9.13
N GLU A 80 -23.18 -9.12 -10.40
CA GLU A 80 -22.72 -10.36 -11.03
C GLU A 80 -21.18 -10.45 -11.01
N ALA A 81 -20.48 -9.36 -11.34
CA ALA A 81 -19.03 -9.33 -11.26
C ALA A 81 -18.51 -9.53 -9.83
N LEU A 82 -19.19 -8.94 -8.83
CA LEU A 82 -18.87 -9.15 -7.42
C LEU A 82 -19.19 -10.58 -6.94
N ALA A 83 -20.30 -11.17 -7.40
CA ALA A 83 -20.67 -12.55 -7.09
C ALA A 83 -19.67 -13.55 -7.71
N ALA A 84 -19.27 -13.34 -8.97
CA ALA A 84 -18.25 -14.14 -9.64
C ALA A 84 -16.90 -14.05 -8.91
N ALA A 85 -16.51 -12.86 -8.44
CA ALA A 85 -15.29 -12.70 -7.64
C ALA A 85 -15.36 -13.46 -6.30
N ARG A 86 -16.52 -13.45 -5.65
CA ARG A 86 -16.74 -14.21 -4.40
C ARG A 86 -16.65 -15.71 -4.62
N LEU A 87 -17.24 -16.22 -5.70
CA LEU A 87 -17.17 -17.66 -6.01
C LEU A 87 -15.74 -18.12 -6.30
N LYS A 88 -14.99 -17.36 -7.10
CA LYS A 88 -13.56 -17.65 -7.35
C LYS A 88 -12.75 -17.72 -6.04
N MET A 89 -12.98 -16.78 -5.14
CA MET A 89 -12.33 -16.78 -3.82
C MET A 89 -12.71 -18.01 -2.98
N GLN A 90 -13.98 -18.44 -3.01
CA GLN A 90 -14.43 -19.64 -2.30
C GLN A 90 -13.82 -20.92 -2.90
N GLU A 91 -13.70 -21.00 -4.22
CA GLU A 91 -13.08 -22.13 -4.92
C GLU A 91 -11.60 -22.27 -4.54
N GLU A 92 -10.85 -21.15 -4.50
CA GLU A 92 -9.45 -21.15 -4.08
C GLU A 92 -9.29 -21.62 -2.62
N LEU A 93 -10.15 -21.15 -1.72
CA LEU A 93 -10.16 -21.59 -0.33
C LEU A 93 -10.50 -23.08 -0.19
N ASN A 94 -11.48 -23.56 -0.94
CA ASN A 94 -11.86 -24.97 -0.94
C ASN A 94 -10.72 -25.85 -1.48
N ALA A 95 -10.06 -25.44 -2.57
CA ALA A 95 -8.92 -26.16 -3.12
C ALA A 95 -7.74 -26.24 -2.14
N GLN A 96 -7.48 -25.17 -1.38
CA GLN A 96 -6.47 -25.19 -0.32
C GLN A 96 -6.88 -26.13 0.83
N ALA A 97 -8.14 -26.10 1.25
CA ALA A 97 -8.66 -26.97 2.31
C ALA A 97 -8.55 -28.45 1.91
N GLU A 98 -8.85 -28.80 0.66
CA GLU A 98 -8.71 -30.17 0.14
C GLU A 98 -7.24 -30.61 0.10
N LYS A 99 -6.34 -29.76 -0.40
CA LYS A 99 -4.89 -30.04 -0.40
C LYS A 99 -4.37 -30.29 1.02
N HIS A 100 -4.81 -29.51 2.00
CA HIS A 100 -4.44 -29.71 3.40
C HIS A 100 -5.01 -31.01 3.96
N LYS A 101 -6.29 -31.32 3.69
CA LYS A 101 -6.90 -32.59 4.11
C LYS A 101 -6.19 -33.81 3.51
N GLN A 102 -5.81 -33.75 2.24
CA GLN A 102 -5.06 -34.81 1.56
C GLN A 102 -3.68 -35.00 2.20
N LYS A 103 -2.94 -33.92 2.45
CA LYS A 103 -1.64 -33.99 3.15
C LYS A 103 -1.77 -34.59 4.55
N LEU A 104 -2.81 -34.22 5.30
CA LEU A 104 -3.04 -34.79 6.63
C LEU A 104 -3.31 -36.29 6.57
N ARG A 105 -4.09 -36.77 5.59
CA ARG A 105 -4.34 -38.20 5.39
C ARG A 105 -3.06 -38.96 5.03
N GLN A 106 -2.23 -38.40 4.15
CA GLN A 106 -0.93 -38.99 3.80
C GLN A 106 -0.02 -39.11 5.02
N LEU A 107 0.07 -38.06 5.84
CA LEU A 107 0.86 -38.10 7.08
C LEU A 107 0.31 -39.12 8.09
N GLU A 108 -1.01 -39.30 8.14
CA GLU A 108 -1.61 -40.32 9.00
C GLU A 108 -1.29 -41.73 8.51
N GLU A 109 -1.39 -41.98 7.20
CA GLU A 109 -1.01 -43.26 6.59
C GLU A 109 0.48 -43.56 6.75
N GLU A 110 1.36 -42.59 6.54
CA GLU A 110 2.80 -42.74 6.77
C GLU A 110 3.10 -43.07 8.23
N LYS A 111 2.46 -42.40 9.18
CA LYS A 111 2.59 -42.75 10.61
C LYS A 111 2.09 -44.15 10.91
N ARG A 112 1.03 -44.61 10.25
CA ARG A 112 0.55 -45.99 10.39
C ARG A 112 1.56 -46.99 9.82
N ARG A 113 2.12 -46.71 8.64
CA ARG A 113 3.16 -47.54 8.01
C ARG A 113 4.44 -47.59 8.85
N GLN A 114 4.91 -46.46 9.37
CA GLN A 114 6.07 -46.40 10.26
C GLN A 114 5.86 -47.23 11.52
N LYS A 115 4.64 -47.22 12.09
CA LYS A 115 4.33 -48.09 13.24
C LYS A 115 4.40 -49.57 12.88
N ILE A 116 3.86 -49.96 11.72
CA ILE A 116 3.90 -51.35 11.25
C ILE A 116 5.36 -51.78 11.03
N GLU A 117 6.15 -50.99 10.30
CA GLU A 117 7.56 -51.28 10.03
C GLU A 117 8.40 -51.35 11.32
N MET A 118 8.13 -50.47 12.29
CA MET A 118 8.77 -50.52 13.60
C MET A 118 8.40 -51.78 14.38
N TRP A 119 7.13 -52.22 14.32
CA TRP A 119 6.69 -53.46 14.97
C TRP A 119 7.26 -54.71 14.27
N ASP A 120 7.29 -54.73 12.95
CA ASP A 120 7.82 -55.85 12.15
C ASP A 120 9.34 -55.99 12.34
N SER A 121 10.08 -54.88 12.31
CA SER A 121 11.53 -54.89 12.60
C SER A 121 11.86 -55.35 14.03
N MET A 122 10.95 -55.11 14.98
CA MET A 122 11.07 -55.60 16.35
C MET A 122 10.78 -57.11 16.44
N GLN A 123 9.80 -57.63 15.70
CA GLN A 123 9.51 -59.07 15.62
C GLN A 123 10.61 -59.86 14.88
N GLU A 124 11.16 -59.31 13.80
CA GLU A 124 12.24 -59.93 13.03
C GLU A 124 13.59 -59.92 13.76
N GLY A 125 13.66 -59.39 15.00
CA GLY A 125 14.88 -59.39 15.81
C GLY A 125 15.96 -58.43 15.31
N LYS A 126 15.64 -57.54 14.37
CA LYS A 126 16.54 -56.48 13.86
C LYS A 126 16.64 -55.28 14.81
N SER A 127 16.00 -55.39 15.98
CA SER A 127 15.96 -54.38 17.04
C SER A 127 17.36 -53.88 17.39
N TYR A 128 17.62 -52.63 17.00
CA TYR A 128 18.67 -51.77 17.53
C TYR A 128 20.12 -52.04 17.11
N LYS A 129 20.42 -52.27 15.81
CA LYS A 129 21.73 -51.81 15.28
C LYS A 129 21.63 -50.32 14.97
N GLY A 130 22.33 -49.53 15.79
CA GLY A 130 22.23 -48.08 15.84
C GLY A 130 22.30 -47.38 14.48
N ASN A 131 21.52 -46.31 14.36
CA ASN A 131 21.54 -45.36 13.25
C ASN A 131 22.82 -44.48 13.30
N THR A 132 23.98 -45.10 13.39
CA THR A 132 25.29 -44.44 13.26
C THR A 132 25.80 -44.64 11.84
N ARG A 133 25.43 -43.72 10.94
CA ARG A 133 26.21 -43.22 9.78
C ARG A 133 25.26 -42.59 8.76
N LYS A 134 25.07 -41.29 8.88
CA LYS A 134 25.14 -40.43 7.69
C LYS A 134 26.55 -39.84 7.68
N PRO A 135 27.37 -40.07 6.64
CA PRO A 135 28.66 -39.41 6.52
C PRO A 135 28.46 -37.90 6.42
N GLN A 136 29.09 -37.21 7.35
CA GLN A 136 29.62 -35.88 7.19
C GLN A 136 30.61 -35.93 6.01
N GLU A 137 30.15 -35.56 4.81
CA GLU A 137 31.05 -35.14 3.73
C GLU A 137 31.37 -33.67 3.99
N GLU A 138 32.50 -33.47 4.66
CA GLU A 138 33.22 -32.21 4.61
C GLU A 138 33.87 -32.10 3.24
N ASP A 139 33.42 -31.12 2.46
CA ASP A 139 34.20 -30.60 1.34
C ASP A 139 35.33 -29.74 1.94
N SER A 140 36.55 -30.15 1.64
CA SER A 140 37.79 -29.72 2.27
C SER A 140 38.18 -28.25 1.97
N SER A 141 38.70 -27.62 3.02
CA SER A 141 39.83 -26.66 3.04
C SER A 141 39.62 -25.18 2.64
N ARG A 142 39.57 -24.30 3.66
CA ARG A 142 40.46 -23.11 3.77
C ARG A 142 40.49 -22.56 5.22
N PRO A 143 41.65 -22.15 5.77
CA PRO A 143 41.83 -22.00 7.22
C PRO A 143 41.67 -20.56 7.73
N SER A 144 41.61 -20.47 9.07
CA SER A 144 42.10 -19.37 9.91
C SER A 144 41.06 -18.53 10.67
N THR A 145 41.20 -18.64 12.00
CA THR A 145 41.06 -17.61 13.04
C THR A 145 39.67 -17.19 13.56
N SER A 146 39.52 -17.44 14.86
CA SER A 146 38.97 -16.55 15.90
C SER A 146 37.55 -16.78 16.46
N SER A 147 37.55 -16.91 17.80
CA SER A 147 36.53 -16.61 18.83
C SER A 147 35.24 -17.45 19.01
N VAL A 148 35.29 -18.47 19.89
CA VAL A 148 34.73 -18.52 21.28
C VAL A 148 33.26 -18.07 21.52
N PRO A 149 32.44 -18.68 22.41
CA PRO A 149 32.30 -20.08 22.86
C PRO A 149 30.84 -20.59 23.03
N LEU A 150 30.70 -21.88 23.34
CA LEU A 150 29.47 -22.57 23.81
C LEU A 150 28.80 -21.91 25.03
N LYS A 151 27.46 -22.01 25.14
CA LYS A 151 26.81 -22.11 26.47
C LYS A 151 25.49 -22.90 26.49
N ARG A 152 25.29 -23.56 27.63
CA ARG A 152 24.41 -24.69 27.96
C ARG A 152 22.96 -24.30 28.37
N LYS A 153 22.06 -25.25 28.10
CA LYS A 153 20.74 -25.65 28.71
C LYS A 153 19.71 -24.58 29.14
N PRO A 154 18.41 -24.79 28.83
CA PRO A 154 17.31 -23.97 29.32
C PRO A 154 16.84 -24.52 30.68
N ASP A 155 17.05 -23.78 31.75
CA ASP A 155 16.32 -24.05 32.99
C ASP A 155 16.15 -22.76 33.80
N ARG A 156 15.27 -21.88 33.32
CA ARG A 156 14.66 -20.83 34.12
C ARG A 156 13.23 -20.61 33.65
N LYS A 157 12.29 -20.93 34.56
CA LYS A 157 10.90 -20.47 34.51
C LYS A 157 10.88 -18.99 34.11
N LEU A 158 10.29 -18.69 32.97
CA LEU A 158 10.08 -17.32 32.52
C LEU A 158 9.02 -16.69 33.45
N LEU A 159 9.44 -15.71 34.24
CA LEU A 159 8.60 -14.91 35.14
C LEU A 159 7.67 -13.94 34.37
N ARG A 160 7.35 -14.23 33.10
CA ARG A 160 6.49 -13.43 32.23
C ARG A 160 5.66 -14.40 31.40
N GLY A 161 4.35 -14.43 31.66
CA GLY A 161 3.42 -15.42 31.13
C GLY A 161 3.55 -15.60 29.61
N GLY A 162 3.58 -16.85 29.17
CA GLY A 162 3.77 -17.29 27.79
C GLY A 162 2.60 -16.98 26.85
N GLY A 163 2.14 -15.73 26.80
CA GLY A 163 1.07 -15.28 25.91
C GLY A 163 1.55 -14.48 24.69
N TYR A 164 2.84 -14.14 24.59
CA TYR A 164 3.30 -13.26 23.51
C TYR A 164 3.71 -14.05 22.26
N ASN A 165 2.80 -14.15 21.30
CA ASN A 165 3.09 -14.61 19.94
C ASN A 165 3.26 -13.38 19.02
N PRO A 166 4.47 -13.09 18.49
CA PRO A 166 4.72 -11.92 17.64
C PRO A 166 4.03 -11.99 16.26
N LEU A 167 3.36 -13.09 15.92
CA LEU A 167 2.48 -13.21 14.75
C LEU A 167 0.99 -13.20 15.10
N SER A 168 0.62 -13.26 16.39
CA SER A 168 -0.79 -13.42 16.81
C SER A 168 -1.23 -12.50 17.96
N GLY A 169 -0.38 -11.57 18.41
CA GLY A 169 -0.78 -10.36 19.12
C GLY A 169 -1.79 -10.56 20.26
N GLU A 170 -1.41 -11.26 21.33
CA GLU A 170 -2.19 -11.22 22.58
C GLU A 170 -1.81 -9.95 23.34
N GLY A 171 -2.44 -8.85 22.95
CA GLY A 171 -2.36 -7.54 23.58
C GLY A 171 -3.75 -7.00 23.79
N GLY A 172 -4.33 -7.30 24.96
CA GLY A 172 -5.55 -6.65 25.41
C GLY A 172 -5.37 -5.15 25.59
N GLY A 173 -6.40 -4.39 25.22
CA GLY A 173 -6.66 -3.04 25.71
C GLY A 173 -6.43 -1.91 24.72
N SER A 174 -7.42 -1.63 23.85
CA SER A 174 -7.82 -0.25 23.43
C SER A 174 -8.80 -0.18 22.24
N CYS A 175 -9.64 -1.18 21.99
CA CYS A 175 -10.71 -1.07 20.97
C CYS A 175 -12.00 -1.78 21.42
N SER A 176 -12.67 -1.27 22.45
CA SER A 176 -14.06 -1.62 22.74
C SER A 176 -15.01 -0.73 21.93
N TRP A 177 -15.10 -0.97 20.62
CA TRP A 177 -16.21 -0.42 19.84
C TRP A 177 -17.48 -1.23 20.15
N ARG A 178 -18.39 -0.64 20.93
CA ARG A 178 -19.78 -1.13 21.04
C ARG A 178 -20.69 -0.19 20.25
N PRO A 179 -21.50 -0.70 19.30
CA PRO A 179 -22.57 0.08 18.71
C PRO A 179 -23.50 0.57 19.83
N GLY A 180 -23.78 1.88 19.89
CA GLY A 180 -24.66 2.46 20.90
C GLY A 180 -26.04 1.83 20.88
N ARG A 181 -26.59 1.52 22.07
CA ARG A 181 -27.99 1.09 22.21
C ARG A 181 -28.90 2.18 21.66
N ARG A 182 -29.56 1.92 20.54
CA ARG A 182 -30.77 2.65 20.14
C ARG A 182 -31.95 2.01 20.85
N GLY A 183 -32.40 2.61 21.94
CA GLY A 183 -33.63 2.25 22.65
C GLY A 183 -33.93 3.30 23.72
N PRO A 184 -35.18 3.78 23.83
CA PRO A 184 -35.50 4.91 24.70
C PRO A 184 -35.36 4.53 26.18
N SER A 185 -34.60 5.35 26.90
CA SER A 185 -34.55 5.38 28.36
C SER A 185 -35.69 6.28 28.86
N SER A 186 -36.82 5.70 29.26
CA SER A 186 -37.83 6.37 30.08
C SER A 186 -38.73 5.33 30.75
N GLY A 187 -38.79 5.34 32.08
CA GLY A 187 -39.79 4.57 32.83
C GLY A 187 -39.30 4.18 34.22
N GLY A 188 -39.15 5.17 35.09
CA GLY A 188 -39.21 5.02 36.54
C GLY A 188 -40.40 5.82 37.05
#